data_AF-A0A976H0D4-F1
#
_entry.id   AF-A0A976H0D4-F1
#
_cell.length_a   1.000
_cell.length_b   1.000
_cell.length_c   1.000
_cell.angle_alpha   90.00
_cell.angle_beta   90.00
_cell.angle_gamma   90.00
#
_symmetry.space_group_name_H-M   'P 1'
#
loop_
_entity.id
_entity.type
_entity.pdbx_description
1 polymer ?
#
loop_
_entity_poly.entity_id
_entity_poly.type
_entity_poly.pdbx_seq_one_letter_code
_entity_poly.pdbx_strand_id
1 'polypeptide(L)'
;MVRKMVPLAQYGPCRIFMKQTFFDLDAWAEAAPKNQVEFRQAISIILTAVANDRYLSEIMIMKGGILMAIRHSSTRYTSDLDFSSSVARANFDQEKFDRAFRQSLAMIVADSDYGLDCRVQSCRFNPPDDHCHFPNLELKIGYAYKGTPKHKRLMAGQSPSTIEMDFSLNEPINDVEVLRLERGMCLQAYALTDLIAEKFRALLQQQPRNRYRRQDVYDLRFLLESGIDESKREA
;
A
#
# COMPACT_ATOMS: atom_id res chain seq x y z
N MET A 1 -5.57 -46.54 46.28
CA MET A 1 -4.69 -45.39 45.98
C MET A 1 -5.41 -44.54 44.93
N VAL A 2 -6.13 -43.51 45.38
CA VAL A 2 -7.08 -42.74 44.57
C VAL A 2 -6.34 -41.57 43.89
N ARG A 3 -6.18 -41.61 42.56
CA ARG A 3 -5.72 -40.45 41.79
C ARG A 3 -6.91 -39.51 41.59
N LYS A 4 -6.90 -38.38 42.31
CA LYS A 4 -7.84 -37.27 42.12
C LYS A 4 -7.64 -36.66 40.72
N MET A 5 -8.74 -36.56 39.98
CA MET A 5 -8.89 -35.70 38.80
C MET A 5 -8.64 -34.24 39.19
N VAL A 6 -7.85 -33.52 38.39
CA VAL A 6 -7.77 -32.06 38.42
C VAL A 6 -8.67 -31.54 37.28
N PRO A 7 -9.65 -30.67 37.54
CA PRO A 7 -10.50 -30.12 36.49
C PRO A 7 -9.73 -29.12 35.63
N LEU A 8 -9.94 -29.18 34.30
CA LEU A 8 -9.58 -28.14 33.35
C LEU A 8 -10.22 -26.82 33.77
N ALA A 9 -9.40 -25.86 34.20
CA ALA A 9 -9.83 -24.50 34.46
C ALA A 9 -10.36 -23.90 33.15
N GLN A 10 -11.61 -23.44 33.22
CA GLN A 10 -12.30 -22.68 32.19
C GLN A 10 -11.50 -21.41 31.91
N TYR A 11 -10.90 -21.31 30.73
CA TYR A 11 -10.39 -20.04 30.22
C TYR A 11 -11.60 -19.14 29.95
N GLY A 12 -11.80 -18.15 30.82
CA GLY A 12 -12.76 -17.08 30.61
C GLY A 12 -12.42 -16.27 29.35
N PRO A 13 -13.38 -15.53 28.78
CA PRO A 13 -13.15 -14.77 27.56
C PRO A 13 -12.14 -13.66 27.87
N CYS A 14 -10.92 -13.82 27.37
CA CYS A 14 -9.96 -12.73 27.29
C CYS A 14 -10.48 -11.72 26.26
N ARG A 15 -11.38 -10.83 26.70
CA ARG A 15 -11.75 -9.63 25.94
C ARG A 15 -10.59 -8.66 26.01
N ILE A 16 -9.57 -8.90 25.18
CA ILE A 16 -8.68 -7.83 24.74
C ILE A 16 -9.56 -6.93 23.88
N PHE A 17 -10.05 -5.85 24.47
CA PHE A 17 -10.59 -4.73 23.69
C PHE A 17 -9.41 -4.14 22.91
N MET A 18 -9.14 -4.70 21.74
CA MET A 18 -8.28 -4.03 20.75
C MET A 18 -8.97 -2.73 20.38
N LYS A 19 -8.41 -1.58 20.79
CA LYS A 19 -8.77 -0.30 20.19
C LYS A 19 -8.58 -0.46 18.69
N GLN A 20 -9.67 -0.37 17.96
CA GLN A 20 -9.66 -0.47 16.52
C GLN A 20 -9.15 0.88 16.00
N THR A 21 -7.84 0.97 15.74
CA THR A 21 -7.24 2.17 15.15
C THR A 21 -7.62 2.23 13.68
N PHE A 22 -8.36 3.28 13.32
CA PHE A 22 -8.69 3.59 11.93
C PHE A 22 -7.65 4.56 11.39
N PHE A 23 -7.21 4.33 10.15
CA PHE A 23 -6.33 5.22 9.42
C PHE A 23 -7.16 6.18 8.60
N ASP A 24 -7.07 7.45 8.96
CA ASP A 24 -7.66 8.55 8.19
C ASP A 24 -6.64 9.02 7.14
N LEU A 25 -6.87 8.58 5.90
CA LEU A 25 -6.04 8.94 4.75
C LEU A 25 -6.20 10.41 4.38
N ASP A 26 -7.35 11.00 4.69
CA ASP A 26 -7.64 12.38 4.37
C ASP A 26 -6.91 13.31 5.33
N ALA A 27 -6.98 13.06 6.64
CA ALA A 27 -6.14 13.76 7.61
C ALA A 27 -4.64 13.59 7.32
N TRP A 28 -4.19 12.40 6.89
CA TRP A 28 -2.79 12.20 6.49
C TRP A 28 -2.38 13.03 5.26
N ALA A 29 -3.29 13.19 4.31
CA ALA A 29 -3.09 14.03 3.13
C ALA A 29 -3.09 15.53 3.47
N GLU A 30 -3.98 15.97 4.36
CA GLU A 30 -4.06 17.36 4.84
C GLU A 30 -2.85 17.78 5.69
N ALA A 31 -2.30 16.85 6.47
CA ALA A 31 -1.09 17.08 7.25
C ALA A 31 0.20 17.18 6.40
N ALA A 32 0.09 17.09 5.07
CA ALA A 32 1.24 17.18 4.18
C ALA A 32 1.91 18.58 4.21
N PRO A 33 3.24 18.64 4.06
CA PRO A 33 3.90 19.89 3.67
C PRO A 33 3.29 20.46 2.39
N LYS A 34 3.25 21.79 2.23
CA LYS A 34 2.57 22.47 1.10
C LYS A 34 2.92 21.92 -0.29
N ASN A 35 4.17 21.48 -0.51
CA ASN A 35 4.63 20.94 -1.78
C ASN A 35 4.27 19.46 -2.02
N GLN A 36 3.65 18.79 -1.04
CA GLN A 36 3.25 17.38 -1.12
C GLN A 36 1.73 17.17 -1.01
N VAL A 37 0.94 18.21 -0.71
CA VAL A 37 -0.52 18.09 -0.55
C VAL A 37 -1.16 17.43 -1.79
N GLU A 38 -0.87 17.95 -2.99
CA GLU A 38 -1.42 17.42 -4.25
C GLU A 38 -1.06 15.92 -4.44
N PHE A 39 0.17 15.54 -4.07
CA PHE A 39 0.63 14.15 -4.14
C PHE A 39 -0.06 13.25 -3.11
N ARG A 40 -0.17 13.68 -1.85
CA ARG A 40 -0.79 12.85 -0.81
C ARG A 40 -2.30 12.71 -0.99
N GLN A 41 -2.98 13.73 -1.50
CA GLN A 41 -4.38 13.62 -1.91
C GLN A 41 -4.56 12.59 -3.02
N ALA A 42 -3.68 12.58 -4.03
CA ALA A 42 -3.71 11.56 -5.07
C ALA A 42 -3.47 10.14 -4.50
N ILE A 43 -2.55 9.98 -3.54
CA ILE A 43 -2.35 8.71 -2.84
C ILE A 43 -3.60 8.32 -2.04
N SER A 44 -4.24 9.25 -1.29
CA SER A 44 -5.49 8.98 -0.56
C SER A 44 -6.58 8.47 -1.50
N ILE A 45 -6.78 9.14 -2.64
CA ILE A 45 -7.74 8.70 -3.68
C ILE A 45 -7.42 7.29 -4.17
N ILE A 46 -6.15 7.01 -4.50
CA ILE A 46 -5.75 5.70 -5.04
C ILE A 46 -5.95 4.58 -4.00
N LEU A 47 -5.50 4.79 -2.77
CA LEU A 47 -5.64 3.78 -1.71
C LEU A 47 -7.11 3.53 -1.35
N THR A 48 -7.92 4.59 -1.32
CA THR A 48 -9.36 4.49 -1.11
C THR A 48 -10.03 3.73 -2.27
N ALA A 49 -9.61 3.96 -3.52
CA ALA A 49 -10.11 3.21 -4.67
C ALA A 49 -9.76 1.72 -4.60
N VAL A 50 -8.56 1.38 -4.14
CA VAL A 50 -8.18 -0.03 -3.90
C VAL A 50 -9.04 -0.65 -2.79
N ALA A 51 -9.23 0.05 -1.69
CA ALA A 51 -10.00 -0.44 -0.54
C ALA A 51 -11.52 -0.54 -0.79
N ASN A 52 -12.05 0.27 -1.72
CA ASN A 52 -13.47 0.30 -2.09
C ASN A 52 -13.88 -0.85 -3.04
N ASP A 53 -12.94 -1.39 -3.82
CA ASP A 53 -13.23 -2.53 -4.70
C ASP A 53 -12.80 -3.84 -4.05
N ARG A 54 -13.75 -4.76 -3.90
CA ARG A 54 -13.51 -6.06 -3.24
C ARG A 54 -12.39 -6.85 -3.92
N TYR A 55 -12.39 -6.93 -5.25
CA TYR A 55 -11.39 -7.69 -5.98
C TYR A 55 -10.00 -7.08 -5.80
N LEU A 56 -9.87 -5.75 -5.89
CA LEU A 56 -8.60 -5.06 -5.67
C LEU A 56 -8.10 -5.24 -4.24
N SER A 57 -8.95 -5.01 -3.24
CA SER A 57 -8.60 -5.14 -1.82
C SER A 57 -8.18 -6.57 -1.41
N GLU A 58 -8.64 -7.59 -2.14
CA GLU A 58 -8.28 -8.99 -1.90
C GLU A 58 -6.90 -9.35 -2.49
N ILE A 59 -6.50 -8.74 -3.62
CA ILE A 59 -5.27 -9.13 -4.35
C ILE A 59 -4.12 -8.14 -4.18
N MET A 60 -4.39 -6.90 -3.78
CA MET A 60 -3.41 -5.83 -3.66
C MET A 60 -2.99 -5.64 -2.21
N ILE A 61 -1.75 -6.03 -1.92
CA ILE A 61 -1.17 -5.91 -0.57
C ILE A 61 -0.13 -4.80 -0.61
N MET A 62 -0.40 -3.71 0.10
CA MET A 62 0.43 -2.52 0.14
C MET A 62 1.79 -2.81 0.78
N LYS A 63 2.86 -2.25 0.22
CA LYS A 63 4.22 -2.33 0.77
C LYS A 63 4.97 -1.00 0.59
N GLY A 64 6.27 -1.03 0.87
CA GLY A 64 7.17 0.05 0.45
C GLY A 64 7.11 1.32 1.29
N GLY A 65 7.52 2.43 0.68
CA GLY A 65 7.73 3.71 1.38
C GLY A 65 6.44 4.39 1.83
N ILE A 66 5.37 4.31 1.04
CA ILE A 66 4.08 4.91 1.39
C ILE A 66 3.48 4.19 2.59
N LEU A 67 3.63 2.86 2.69
CA LEU A 67 3.21 2.12 3.89
C LEU A 67 3.95 2.65 5.12
N MET A 68 5.27 2.86 5.02
CA MET A 68 6.04 3.45 6.12
C MET A 68 5.55 4.85 6.52
N ALA A 69 5.16 5.68 5.55
CA ALA A 69 4.67 7.03 5.80
C ALA A 69 3.29 7.04 6.49
N ILE A 70 2.38 6.16 6.09
CA ILE A 70 1.01 6.09 6.63
C ILE A 70 1.00 5.35 7.97
N ARG A 71 1.60 4.15 8.03
CA ARG A 71 1.46 3.24 9.17
C ARG A 71 2.44 3.51 10.31
N HIS A 72 3.63 4.00 9.97
CA HIS A 72 4.72 4.21 10.92
C HIS A 72 5.17 5.68 11.01
N SER A 73 4.46 6.60 10.35
CA SER A 73 4.76 8.03 10.38
C SER A 73 6.19 8.38 9.94
N SER A 74 6.77 7.60 9.04
CA SER A 74 8.08 7.92 8.45
C SER A 74 8.00 9.24 7.69
N THR A 75 8.96 10.14 7.94
CA THR A 75 9.05 11.45 7.28
C THR A 75 9.90 11.42 6.01
N ARG A 76 10.46 10.26 5.65
CA ARG A 76 11.27 10.10 4.44
C ARG A 76 10.42 10.37 3.20
N TYR A 77 10.97 11.13 2.25
CA TYR A 77 10.35 11.31 0.95
C TYR A 77 10.25 9.98 0.17
N THR A 78 9.09 9.74 -0.42
CA THR A 78 8.76 8.64 -1.32
C THR A 78 7.78 9.15 -2.38
N SER A 79 7.95 8.71 -3.63
CA SER A 79 7.11 9.12 -4.77
C SER A 79 6.30 7.97 -5.36
N ASP A 80 6.64 6.74 -4.98
CA ASP A 80 6.21 5.52 -5.65
C ASP A 80 5.27 4.78 -4.72
N LEU A 81 4.26 4.12 -5.30
CA LEU A 81 3.29 3.34 -4.57
C LEU A 81 3.50 1.86 -4.87
N ASP A 82 3.87 1.07 -3.87
CA ASP A 82 4.20 -0.33 -4.07
C ASP A 82 3.09 -1.25 -3.57
N PHE A 83 2.73 -2.23 -4.40
CA PHE A 83 1.84 -3.33 -4.05
C PHE A 83 2.48 -4.69 -4.35
N SER A 84 1.95 -5.72 -3.73
CA SER A 84 2.30 -7.11 -4.00
C SER A 84 1.11 -8.02 -3.98
N SER A 85 1.25 -9.15 -4.68
CA SER A 85 0.27 -10.22 -4.68
C SER A 85 0.96 -11.57 -4.67
N SER A 86 0.36 -12.51 -3.95
CA SER A 86 0.69 -13.93 -4.06
C SER A 86 0.07 -14.57 -5.31
N VAL A 87 -0.79 -13.83 -6.03
CA VAL A 87 -1.40 -14.31 -7.29
C VAL A 87 -0.31 -14.57 -8.32
N ALA A 88 -0.34 -15.79 -8.89
CA ALA A 88 0.55 -16.19 -9.95
C ALA A 88 0.26 -15.41 -11.25
N ARG A 89 1.30 -15.00 -11.98
CA ARG A 89 1.19 -14.31 -13.29
C ARG A 89 0.21 -14.96 -14.26
N ALA A 90 0.26 -16.29 -14.36
CA ALA A 90 -0.58 -17.08 -15.24
C ALA A 90 -2.08 -17.03 -14.89
N ASN A 91 -2.39 -16.73 -13.62
CA ASN A 91 -3.76 -16.61 -13.12
C ASN A 91 -4.21 -15.15 -13.02
N PHE A 92 -3.33 -14.19 -13.36
CA PHE A 92 -3.62 -12.77 -13.26
C PHE A 92 -4.27 -12.25 -14.55
N ASP A 93 -5.52 -11.83 -14.43
CA ASP A 93 -6.27 -11.18 -15.51
C ASP A 93 -6.04 -9.66 -15.48
N GLN A 94 -5.17 -9.19 -16.38
CA GLN A 94 -4.83 -7.76 -16.49
C GLN A 94 -6.01 -6.91 -16.95
N GLU A 95 -6.88 -7.41 -17.83
CA GLU A 95 -8.03 -6.64 -18.31
C GLU A 95 -9.08 -6.46 -17.23
N LYS A 96 -9.34 -7.53 -16.44
CA LYS A 96 -10.20 -7.44 -15.26
C LYS A 96 -9.63 -6.48 -14.24
N PHE A 97 -8.32 -6.53 -13.98
CA PHE A 97 -7.64 -5.61 -13.08
C PHE A 97 -7.76 -4.16 -13.55
N ASP A 98 -7.40 -3.85 -14.80
CA ASP A 98 -7.43 -2.49 -15.34
C ASP A 98 -8.85 -1.91 -15.30
N ARG A 99 -9.87 -2.73 -15.65
CA ARG A 99 -11.28 -2.33 -15.56
C ARG A 99 -11.70 -2.02 -14.12
N ALA A 100 -11.44 -2.93 -13.18
CA ALA A 100 -11.81 -2.74 -11.77
C ALA A 100 -11.11 -1.51 -11.17
N PHE A 101 -9.81 -1.36 -11.42
CA PHE A 101 -9.02 -0.24 -10.92
C PHE A 101 -9.51 1.10 -11.48
N ARG A 102 -9.72 1.20 -12.80
CA ARG A 102 -10.24 2.43 -13.42
C ARG A 102 -11.64 2.79 -12.94
N GLN A 103 -12.52 1.80 -12.81
CA GLN A 103 -13.89 2.01 -12.34
C GLN A 103 -13.90 2.52 -10.90
N SER A 104 -13.16 1.86 -10.00
CA SER A 104 -13.07 2.29 -8.60
C SER A 104 -12.43 3.66 -8.48
N LEU A 105 -11.34 3.91 -9.21
CA LEU A 105 -10.67 5.22 -9.23
C LEU A 105 -11.62 6.34 -9.68
N ALA A 106 -12.40 6.12 -10.74
CA ALA A 106 -13.37 7.10 -11.22
C ALA A 106 -14.49 7.37 -10.20
N MET A 107 -14.96 6.35 -9.47
CA MET A 107 -15.95 6.52 -8.41
C MET A 107 -15.39 7.36 -7.25
N ILE A 108 -14.19 7.06 -6.76
CA ILE A 108 -13.59 7.81 -5.66
C ILE A 108 -13.22 9.24 -6.08
N VAL A 109 -12.77 9.48 -7.31
CA VAL A 109 -12.54 10.84 -7.84
C VAL A 109 -13.83 11.67 -7.92
N ALA A 110 -14.98 11.01 -8.09
CA ALA A 110 -16.28 11.68 -8.09
C ALA A 110 -16.80 11.97 -6.68
N ASP A 111 -16.51 11.09 -5.70
CA ASP A 111 -16.89 11.24 -4.28
C ASP A 111 -15.94 12.15 -3.49
N SER A 112 -14.70 12.32 -3.96
CA SER A 112 -13.67 13.09 -3.25
C SER A 112 -13.89 14.62 -3.32
N ASP A 113 -13.78 15.25 -2.15
CA ASP A 113 -13.89 16.70 -1.97
C ASP A 113 -12.61 17.48 -2.34
N TYR A 114 -11.51 16.80 -2.70
CA TYR A 114 -10.25 17.47 -3.03
C TYR A 114 -10.28 18.35 -4.28
N GLY A 115 -11.29 18.15 -5.14
CA GLY A 115 -11.29 18.75 -6.48
C GLY A 115 -10.13 18.24 -7.36
N LEU A 116 -9.49 17.13 -6.98
CA LEU A 116 -8.41 16.48 -7.71
C LEU A 116 -8.98 15.41 -8.65
N ASP A 117 -8.46 15.32 -9.87
CA ASP A 117 -8.73 14.22 -10.80
C ASP A 117 -7.52 13.28 -10.83
N CYS A 118 -7.76 11.98 -10.87
CA CYS A 118 -6.75 10.93 -10.96
C CYS A 118 -7.12 9.97 -12.10
N ARG A 119 -6.18 9.70 -13.01
CA ARG A 119 -6.42 8.83 -14.17
C ARG A 119 -5.24 7.95 -14.50
N VAL A 120 -5.50 6.66 -14.73
CA VAL A 120 -4.50 5.73 -15.25
C VAL A 120 -4.06 6.16 -16.66
N GLN A 121 -2.78 6.50 -16.79
CA GLN A 121 -2.10 6.89 -18.04
C GLN A 121 -1.49 5.69 -18.76
N SER A 122 -1.02 4.69 -18.02
CA SER A 122 -0.54 3.41 -18.57
C SER A 122 -0.67 2.29 -17.55
N CYS A 123 -0.82 1.05 -18.04
CA CYS A 123 -0.84 -0.18 -17.26
C CYS A 123 -0.18 -1.27 -18.12
N ARG A 124 1.01 -1.77 -17.74
CA ARG A 124 1.79 -2.71 -18.56
C ARG A 124 2.64 -3.63 -17.70
N PHE A 125 2.89 -4.85 -18.17
CA PHE A 125 3.86 -5.74 -17.54
C PHE A 125 5.30 -5.34 -17.85
N ASN A 126 6.15 -5.51 -16.86
CA ASN A 126 7.60 -5.44 -16.96
C ASN A 126 8.25 -6.58 -16.16
N PRO A 127 9.02 -7.48 -16.80
CA PRO A 127 9.15 -7.61 -18.25
C PRO A 127 7.81 -7.99 -18.91
N PRO A 128 7.62 -7.73 -20.22
CA PRO A 128 6.40 -8.12 -20.94
C PRO A 128 6.19 -9.64 -21.08
N ASP A 129 7.21 -10.44 -20.71
CA ASP A 129 7.23 -11.89 -20.84
C ASP A 129 6.35 -12.56 -19.77
N ASP A 130 5.46 -13.45 -20.22
CA ASP A 130 4.54 -14.21 -19.36
C ASP A 130 5.23 -15.31 -18.54
N HIS A 131 6.45 -15.70 -18.91
CA HIS A 131 7.23 -16.73 -18.20
C HIS A 131 8.19 -16.17 -17.15
N CYS A 132 8.15 -14.86 -16.87
CA CYS A 132 9.04 -14.27 -15.88
C CYS A 132 8.68 -14.71 -14.44
N HIS A 133 9.71 -14.98 -13.64
CA HIS A 133 9.52 -15.44 -12.26
C HIS A 133 8.99 -14.35 -11.32
N PHE A 134 9.32 -13.08 -11.59
CA PHE A 134 8.92 -11.92 -10.77
C PHE A 134 8.33 -10.82 -11.68
N PRO A 135 7.11 -11.02 -12.19
CA PRO A 135 6.45 -10.02 -13.03
C PRO A 135 6.07 -8.82 -12.18
N ASN A 136 6.26 -7.63 -12.74
CA ASN A 136 5.71 -6.40 -12.19
C ASN A 136 4.70 -5.82 -13.15
N LEU A 137 3.50 -5.50 -12.67
CA LEU A 137 2.55 -4.68 -13.41
C LEU A 137 2.82 -3.22 -13.04
N GLU A 138 3.41 -2.47 -13.98
CA GLU A 138 3.70 -1.05 -13.83
C GLU A 138 2.47 -0.22 -14.22
N LEU A 139 2.01 0.61 -13.30
CA LEU A 139 0.97 1.59 -13.54
C LEU A 139 1.53 3.00 -13.41
N LYS A 140 1.06 3.87 -14.30
CA LYS A 140 1.30 5.30 -14.21
C LYS A 140 -0.02 6.01 -14.02
N ILE A 141 -0.20 6.66 -12.89
CA ILE A 141 -1.45 7.34 -12.55
C ILE A 141 -1.17 8.84 -12.56
N GLY A 142 -1.77 9.54 -13.51
CA GLY A 142 -1.70 10.99 -13.58
C GLY A 142 -2.67 11.62 -12.60
N TYR A 143 -2.33 12.78 -12.06
CA TYR A 143 -3.21 13.56 -11.20
C TYR A 143 -3.08 15.05 -11.46
N ALA A 144 -4.16 15.80 -11.26
CA ALA A 144 -4.19 17.25 -11.36
C ALA A 144 -5.49 17.82 -10.76
N TYR A 145 -5.43 19.02 -10.19
CA TYR A 145 -6.65 19.74 -9.78
C TYR A 145 -7.51 20.10 -10.97
N LYS A 146 -8.82 19.83 -10.86
CA LYS A 146 -9.82 20.10 -11.90
C LYS A 146 -9.78 21.57 -12.33
N GLY A 147 -9.91 21.83 -13.63
CA GLY A 147 -9.90 23.19 -14.20
C GLY A 147 -8.51 23.81 -14.44
N THR A 148 -7.43 23.19 -13.96
CA THR A 148 -6.06 23.69 -14.22
C THR A 148 -5.55 23.34 -15.63
N PRO A 149 -4.51 24.02 -16.13
CA PRO A 149 -3.83 23.59 -17.36
C PRO A 149 -3.26 22.17 -17.27
N LYS A 150 -2.79 21.73 -16.08
CA LYS A 150 -2.36 20.36 -15.84
C LYS A 150 -3.50 19.38 -16.08
N HIS A 151 -4.72 19.71 -15.63
CA HIS A 151 -5.90 18.87 -15.82
C HIS A 151 -6.23 18.65 -17.30
N LYS A 152 -6.15 19.68 -18.15
CA LYS A 152 -6.31 19.50 -19.60
C LYS A 152 -5.33 18.47 -20.18
N ARG A 153 -4.08 18.47 -19.71
CA ARG A 153 -3.07 17.48 -20.12
C ARG A 153 -3.34 16.09 -19.54
N LEU A 154 -3.81 16.00 -18.29
CA LEU A 154 -4.25 14.74 -17.68
C LEU A 154 -5.35 14.07 -18.50
N MET A 155 -6.35 14.85 -18.93
CA MET A 155 -7.45 14.38 -19.78
C MET A 155 -6.97 13.83 -21.12
N ALA A 156 -5.87 14.38 -21.65
CA ALA A 156 -5.24 13.95 -22.89
C ALA A 156 -4.24 12.78 -22.72
N GLY A 157 -4.11 12.19 -21.54
CA GLY A 157 -3.15 11.10 -21.29
C GLY A 157 -1.69 11.56 -21.18
N GLN A 158 -1.46 12.85 -20.96
CA GLN A 158 -0.13 13.49 -20.95
C GLN A 158 0.15 14.22 -19.63
N SER A 159 -0.31 13.64 -18.52
CA SER A 159 -0.19 14.27 -17.20
C SER A 159 1.27 14.64 -16.87
N PRO A 160 1.54 15.89 -16.46
CA PRO A 160 2.86 16.29 -16.00
C PRO A 160 3.17 15.80 -14.57
N SER A 161 2.13 15.45 -13.80
CA SER A 161 2.24 14.97 -12.43
C SER A 161 1.70 13.54 -12.38
N THR A 162 2.56 12.59 -12.01
CA THR A 162 2.24 11.16 -12.03
C THR A 162 2.77 10.45 -10.80
N ILE A 163 2.01 9.47 -10.32
CA ILE A 163 2.45 8.46 -9.36
C ILE A 163 2.79 7.20 -10.16
N GLU A 164 3.96 6.66 -9.91
CA GLU A 164 4.35 5.33 -10.39
C GLU A 164 3.91 4.31 -9.35
N MET A 165 3.17 3.30 -9.81
CA MET A 165 2.68 2.23 -8.97
C MET A 165 3.22 0.89 -9.47
N ASP A 166 4.03 0.25 -8.65
CA ASP A 166 4.61 -1.05 -8.92
C ASP A 166 3.77 -2.13 -8.25
N PHE A 167 3.18 -3.02 -9.04
CA PHE A 167 2.41 -4.15 -8.53
C PHE A 167 3.11 -5.48 -8.85
N SER A 168 3.88 -5.95 -7.87
CA SER A 168 4.68 -7.18 -8.02
C SER A 168 3.82 -8.42 -7.81
N LEU A 169 3.88 -9.37 -8.75
CA LEU A 169 3.19 -10.65 -8.69
C LEU A 169 4.16 -11.77 -8.30
N ASN A 170 3.62 -12.94 -7.98
CA ASN A 170 4.38 -14.11 -7.51
C ASN A 170 5.19 -13.84 -6.23
N GLU A 171 4.79 -12.86 -5.42
CA GLU A 171 5.54 -12.50 -4.22
C GLU A 171 5.23 -13.49 -3.08
N PRO A 172 6.25 -14.01 -2.38
CA PRO A 172 6.03 -14.78 -1.16
C PRO A 172 5.65 -13.82 -0.03
N ILE A 173 4.39 -13.91 0.39
CA ILE A 173 3.83 -13.07 1.47
C ILE A 173 3.56 -13.97 2.65
N ASN A 174 4.24 -13.72 3.77
CA ASN A 174 4.14 -14.57 4.97
C ASN A 174 3.10 -14.03 5.94
N ASP A 175 3.13 -12.73 6.19
CA ASP A 175 2.21 -12.07 7.11
C ASP A 175 1.66 -10.76 6.54
N VAL A 176 0.37 -10.55 6.77
CA VAL A 176 -0.42 -9.43 6.25
C VAL A 176 -1.14 -8.78 7.42
N GLU A 177 -0.99 -7.47 7.55
CA GLU A 177 -1.85 -6.68 8.43
C GLU A 177 -2.98 -6.04 7.64
N VAL A 178 -4.13 -5.86 8.30
CA VAL A 178 -5.28 -5.15 7.73
C VAL A 178 -5.32 -3.74 8.29
N LEU A 179 -5.04 -2.76 7.43
CA LEU A 179 -5.26 -1.35 7.73
C LEU A 179 -6.75 -1.07 7.59
N ARG A 180 -7.39 -0.70 8.70
CA ARG A 180 -8.79 -0.28 8.69
C ARG A 180 -8.85 1.19 8.35
N LEU A 181 -9.49 1.52 7.25
CA LEU A 181 -9.73 2.90 6.85
C LEU A 181 -11.07 3.37 7.42
N GLU A 182 -11.35 4.67 7.27
CA GLU A 182 -12.68 5.20 7.56
C GLU A 182 -13.77 4.51 6.74
N ARG A 183 -15.03 4.68 7.16
CA ARG A 183 -16.22 4.11 6.50
C ARG A 183 -16.21 2.58 6.37
N GLY A 184 -15.40 1.88 7.18
CA GLY A 184 -15.35 0.42 7.25
C GLY A 184 -14.54 -0.25 6.14
N MET A 185 -13.87 0.53 5.29
CA MET A 185 -13.00 0.01 4.23
C MET A 185 -11.74 -0.62 4.83
N CYS A 186 -11.16 -1.58 4.12
CA CYS A 186 -9.97 -2.30 4.57
C CYS A 186 -8.93 -2.36 3.45
N LEU A 187 -7.67 -2.16 3.81
CA LEU A 187 -6.53 -2.30 2.92
C LEU A 187 -5.57 -3.34 3.49
N GLN A 188 -5.15 -4.29 2.68
CA GLN A 188 -4.11 -5.23 3.08
C GLN A 188 -2.73 -4.58 2.94
N ALA A 189 -1.86 -4.82 3.91
CA ALA A 189 -0.50 -4.31 3.91
C ALA A 189 0.49 -5.34 4.47
N TYR A 190 1.77 -5.21 4.14
CA TYR A 190 2.81 -6.02 4.77
C TYR A 190 2.81 -5.79 6.28
N ALA A 191 2.76 -6.88 7.05
CA ALA A 191 3.06 -6.80 8.48
C ALA A 191 4.52 -6.35 8.68
N LEU A 192 4.85 -5.91 9.90
CA LEU A 192 6.20 -5.41 10.23
C LEU A 192 7.31 -6.41 9.85
N THR A 193 7.08 -7.71 10.06
CA THR A 193 8.03 -8.78 9.75
C THR A 193 8.34 -8.85 8.27
N ASP A 194 7.31 -8.86 7.41
CA ASP A 194 7.46 -8.89 5.96
C ASP A 194 8.06 -7.58 5.44
N LEU A 195 7.73 -6.44 6.04
CA LEU A 195 8.33 -5.16 5.70
C LEU A 195 9.84 -5.16 5.99
N ILE A 196 10.27 -5.67 7.14
CA ILE A 196 11.70 -5.81 7.51
C ILE A 196 12.40 -6.84 6.62
N ALA A 197 11.79 -8.00 6.41
CA ALA A 197 12.34 -9.07 5.56
C ALA A 197 12.57 -8.57 4.14
N GLU A 198 11.64 -7.80 3.57
CA GLU A 198 11.76 -7.21 2.24
C GLU A 198 12.94 -6.22 2.15
N LYS A 199 13.16 -5.41 3.19
CA LYS A 199 14.32 -4.49 3.25
C LYS A 199 15.62 -5.27 3.31
N PHE A 200 15.72 -6.33 4.12
CA PHE A 200 16.90 -7.20 4.12
C PHE A 200 17.14 -7.88 2.78
N ARG A 201 16.09 -8.46 2.18
CA ARG A 201 16.16 -9.10 0.86
C ARG A 201 16.71 -8.12 -0.17
N ALA A 202 16.21 -6.89 -0.19
CA ALA A 202 16.66 -5.88 -1.12
C ALA A 202 18.10 -5.41 -0.88
N LEU A 203 18.55 -5.30 0.38
CA LEU A 203 19.94 -5.02 0.73
C LEU A 203 20.89 -6.13 0.24
N LEU A 204 20.53 -7.39 0.47
CA LEU A 204 21.33 -8.55 0.05
C LEU A 204 21.43 -8.67 -1.48
N GLN A 205 20.39 -8.24 -2.20
CA GLN A 205 20.37 -8.23 -3.66
C GLN A 205 21.10 -7.05 -4.32
N GLN A 206 21.73 -6.15 -3.55
CA GLN A 206 22.43 -4.98 -4.10
C GLN A 206 23.58 -5.35 -5.04
N GLN A 207 24.45 -6.28 -4.62
CA GLN A 207 25.66 -6.63 -5.37
C GLN A 207 25.33 -7.24 -6.74
N PRO A 208 24.42 -8.23 -6.85
CA PRO A 208 23.99 -8.74 -8.16
C PRO A 208 23.34 -7.68 -9.07
N ARG A 209 22.74 -6.62 -8.51
CA ARG A 209 21.98 -5.61 -9.27
C ARG A 209 22.73 -4.30 -9.50
N ASN A 210 23.95 -4.14 -8.96
CA ASN A 210 24.72 -2.91 -8.98
C ASN A 210 23.91 -1.67 -8.56
N ARG A 211 23.22 -1.75 -7.41
CA ARG A 211 22.37 -0.67 -6.88
C ARG A 211 22.75 -0.31 -5.46
N TYR A 212 22.73 0.98 -5.15
CA TYR A 212 22.87 1.48 -3.79
C TYR A 212 21.51 1.68 -3.14
N ARG A 213 21.19 0.92 -2.08
CA ARG A 213 19.89 1.02 -1.39
C ARG A 213 20.01 1.64 0.01
N ARG A 214 20.59 2.85 0.07
CA ARG A 214 20.71 3.65 1.31
C ARG A 214 19.36 3.87 2.03
N GLN A 215 18.28 3.93 1.26
CA GLN A 215 16.92 4.10 1.79
C GLN A 215 16.51 2.88 2.63
N ASP A 216 16.84 1.66 2.22
CA ASP A 216 16.51 0.47 3.02
C ASP A 216 17.26 0.45 4.36
N VAL A 217 18.49 0.99 4.41
CA VAL A 217 19.25 1.11 5.67
C VAL A 217 18.57 2.10 6.61
N TYR A 218 18.13 3.25 6.10
CA TYR A 218 17.35 4.21 6.86
C TYR A 218 16.04 3.58 7.35
N ASP A 219 15.33 2.91 6.46
CA ASP A 219 14.03 2.31 6.73
C ASP A 219 14.14 1.23 7.82
N LEU A 220 15.17 0.38 7.78
CA LEU A 220 15.46 -0.60 8.83
C LEU A 220 15.76 0.06 10.18
N ARG A 221 16.65 1.06 10.20
CA ARG A 221 16.94 1.81 11.44
C ARG A 221 15.65 2.40 12.01
N PHE A 222 14.84 3.05 11.17
CA PHE A 222 13.59 3.68 11.57
C PHE A 222 12.59 2.67 12.13
N LEU A 223 12.41 1.53 11.46
CA LEU A 223 11.51 0.46 11.90
C LEU A 223 11.99 -0.21 13.19
N LEU A 224 13.30 -0.34 13.41
CA LEU A 224 13.85 -0.84 14.65
C LEU A 224 13.64 0.16 15.80
N GLU A 225 13.92 1.44 15.58
CA GLU A 225 13.69 2.49 16.60
C GLU A 225 12.20 2.64 16.94
N SER A 226 11.31 2.47 15.95
CA SER A 226 9.87 2.59 16.13
C SER A 226 9.22 1.30 16.64
N GLY A 227 9.81 0.14 16.34
CA GLY A 227 9.28 -1.19 16.66
C GLY A 227 9.75 -1.76 17.99
N ILE A 228 10.86 -1.27 18.54
CA ILE A 228 11.34 -1.62 19.90
C ILE A 228 10.45 -1.00 21.00
N ASP A 229 9.59 -0.05 20.63
CA ASP A 229 8.65 0.59 21.55
C ASP A 229 7.24 -0.04 21.46
N GLU A 230 7.11 -1.29 21.90
CA GLU A 230 5.79 -1.96 21.99
C GLU A 230 4.79 -1.20 22.87
N SER A 231 5.27 -0.29 23.73
CA SER A 231 4.44 0.57 24.58
C SER A 231 3.63 1.62 23.80
N LYS A 232 4.02 1.92 22.54
CA LYS A 232 3.32 2.90 21.68
C LYS A 232 2.28 2.31 20.75
N ARG A 233 2.11 0.98 20.72
CA ARG A 233 1.03 0.34 19.93
C ARG A 233 -0.36 0.48 20.57
N GLU A 234 -0.43 1.04 21.78
CA GLU A 234 -1.67 1.13 22.58
C GLU A 234 -2.27 2.56 22.71
N ALA A 235 -1.73 3.57 22.02
CA ALA A 235 -2.27 4.93 22.08
C ALA A 235 -3.50 5.12 21.19
#